data_AF-A0A2V4WNL2-F1
#
_entry.id   AF-A0A2V4WNL2-F1
#
_cell.length_a   1.000
_cell.length_b   1.000
_cell.length_c   1.000
_cell.angle_alpha   90.00
_cell.angle_beta   90.00
_cell.angle_gamma   90.00
#
_symmetry.space_group_name_H-M   'P 1'
#
loop_
_entity.id
_entity.type
_entity.pdbx_description
1 polymer ?
#
loop_
_entity_poly.entity_id
_entity_poly.type
_entity_poly.pdbx_seq_one_letter_code
_entity_poly.pdbx_strand_id
1 'polypeptide(L)'
;MTNTIHEKLTIEEAIQIALEIERTEAALKQMKERLKTYVDEHGALQAADKVWEYSNTRSWSFKPDGLRELAVAITAEGKNAWDYLSLSSTALKKLGWEDVSLSGYGTLKETKRFASRKV
;
A
#
# COMPACT_ATOMS: atom_id res chain seq x y z
N MET A 1 -2.01 -23.88 27.41
CA MET A 1 -0.92 -24.09 26.45
C MET A 1 -1.52 -24.77 25.21
N THR A 2 -1.90 -24.00 24.19
CA THR A 2 -2.40 -24.56 22.92
C THR A 2 -1.20 -24.90 22.05
N ASN A 3 -0.89 -26.20 21.99
CA ASN A 3 0.18 -26.74 21.18
C ASN A 3 -0.30 -26.77 19.72
N THR A 4 -0.07 -25.69 18.97
CA THR A 4 -0.38 -25.66 17.54
C THR A 4 0.69 -26.46 16.82
N ILE A 5 0.42 -27.74 16.56
CA ILE A 5 1.19 -28.55 15.63
C ILE A 5 0.94 -27.96 14.24
N HIS A 6 1.93 -27.23 13.70
CA HIS A 6 1.90 -26.83 12.30
C HIS A 6 2.13 -28.08 11.44
N GLU A 7 1.04 -28.72 11.03
CA GLU A 7 1.07 -29.70 9.94
C GLU A 7 1.74 -29.04 8.73
N LYS A 8 2.80 -29.66 8.22
CA LYS A 8 3.51 -29.16 7.04
C LYS A 8 2.65 -29.45 5.82
N LEU A 9 2.24 -28.38 5.13
CA LEU A 9 1.48 -28.44 3.89
C LEU A 9 2.28 -29.19 2.80
N THR A 10 1.64 -30.10 2.06
CA THR A 10 2.22 -30.69 0.85
C THR A 10 2.26 -29.70 -0.32
N ILE A 11 3.03 -29.99 -1.37
CA ILE A 11 3.13 -29.10 -2.54
C ILE A 11 1.78 -29.03 -3.27
N GLU A 12 1.09 -30.16 -3.41
CA GLU A 12 -0.22 -30.25 -4.06
C GLU A 12 -1.27 -29.43 -3.30
N GLU A 13 -1.30 -29.52 -1.97
CA GLU A 13 -2.17 -28.69 -1.13
C GLU A 13 -1.82 -27.20 -1.24
N ALA A 14 -0.53 -26.84 -1.26
CA ALA A 14 -0.09 -25.46 -1.45
C ALA A 14 -0.56 -24.87 -2.78
N ILE A 15 -0.45 -25.65 -3.86
CA ILE A 15 -0.93 -25.25 -5.19
C ILE A 15 -2.45 -25.05 -5.15
N GLN A 16 -3.19 -25.98 -4.54
CA GLN A 16 -4.64 -25.88 -4.49
C GLN A 16 -5.12 -24.66 -3.68
N ILE A 17 -4.45 -24.36 -2.56
CA ILE A 17 -4.72 -23.14 -1.79
C ILE A 17 -4.43 -21.90 -2.64
N ALA A 18 -3.30 -21.85 -3.35
CA ALA A 18 -2.96 -20.70 -4.19
C ALA A 18 -4.01 -20.44 -5.28
N LEU A 19 -4.49 -21.50 -5.95
CA LEU A 19 -5.54 -21.40 -6.96
C LEU A 19 -6.88 -20.94 -6.38
N GLU A 20 -7.24 -21.43 -5.19
CA GLU A 20 -8.49 -21.04 -4.52
C GLU A 20 -8.46 -19.59 -4.04
N ILE A 21 -7.29 -19.08 -3.61
CA ILE A 21 -7.09 -17.66 -3.32
C ILE A 21 -7.36 -16.82 -4.57
N GLU A 22 -6.74 -17.16 -5.71
CA GLU A 22 -6.94 -16.43 -6.97
C GLU A 22 -8.42 -16.43 -7.41
N ARG A 23 -9.09 -17.58 -7.31
CA ARG A 23 -10.53 -17.70 -7.61
C ARG A 23 -11.37 -16.82 -6.69
N THR A 24 -11.08 -16.82 -5.40
CA THR A 24 -11.82 -16.05 -4.39
C THR A 24 -11.61 -14.55 -4.56
N GLU A 25 -10.38 -14.12 -4.85
CA GLU A 25 -10.07 -12.71 -5.13
C GLU A 25 -10.77 -12.20 -6.39
N ALA A 26 -10.83 -13.02 -7.45
CA ALA A 26 -11.57 -12.70 -8.67
C ALA A 26 -13.07 -12.56 -8.40
N ALA A 27 -13.67 -13.48 -7.65
CA ALA A 27 -15.07 -13.41 -7.25
C ALA A 27 -15.37 -12.17 -6.39
N LEU A 28 -14.50 -11.88 -5.40
CA LEU A 28 -14.61 -10.69 -4.56
C LEU A 28 -14.58 -9.40 -5.38
N LYS A 29 -13.68 -9.32 -6.37
CA LYS A 29 -13.60 -8.16 -7.27
C LYS A 29 -14.91 -7.94 -8.03
N GLN A 30 -15.48 -8.99 -8.62
CA GLN A 30 -16.76 -8.90 -9.33
C GLN A 30 -17.91 -8.50 -8.40
N MET A 31 -17.95 -9.04 -7.17
CA MET A 31 -18.96 -8.65 -6.17
C MET A 31 -18.85 -7.17 -5.79
N LYS A 32 -17.62 -6.66 -5.58
CA LYS A 32 -17.39 -5.23 -5.30
C LYS A 32 -17.80 -4.33 -6.45
N GLU A 33 -17.53 -4.72 -7.68
CA GLU A 33 -17.95 -3.96 -8.87
C GLU A 33 -19.48 -3.84 -8.94
N ARG A 34 -20.21 -4.95 -8.72
CA ARG A 34 -21.68 -4.94 -8.68
C ARG A 34 -22.23 -4.06 -7.56
N LEU A 35 -21.65 -4.16 -6.36
CA LEU A 35 -22.06 -3.33 -5.23
C LEU A 35 -21.77 -1.84 -5.49
N LYS A 36 -20.63 -1.54 -6.11
CA LYS A 36 -20.27 -0.17 -6.51
C LYS A 36 -21.30 0.41 -7.48
N THR A 37 -21.74 -0.33 -8.49
CA THR A 37 -22.81 0.11 -9.41
C THR A 37 -24.10 0.44 -8.66
N TYR A 38 -24.49 -0.38 -7.68
CA TYR A 38 -25.65 -0.05 -6.85
C TYR A 38 -25.45 1.26 -6.07
N VAL A 39 -24.28 1.44 -5.44
CA VAL A 39 -23.94 2.67 -4.68
C VAL A 39 -23.86 3.90 -5.58
N ASP A 40 -23.41 3.76 -6.83
CA ASP A 40 -23.40 4.85 -7.82
C ASP A 40 -24.82 5.36 -8.13
N GLU A 41 -25.80 4.47 -8.16
CA GLU A 41 -27.19 4.80 -8.50
C GLU A 41 -28.02 5.22 -7.27
N HIS A 42 -27.76 4.62 -6.10
CA HIS A 42 -28.64 4.73 -4.92
C HIS A 42 -27.99 5.44 -3.73
N GLY A 43 -26.68 5.73 -3.79
CA GLY A 43 -25.91 6.26 -2.68
C GLY A 43 -25.46 5.19 -1.69
N ALA A 44 -25.05 5.62 -0.50
CA ALA A 44 -24.47 4.76 0.53
C ALA A 44 -25.40 3.61 0.95
N LEU A 45 -24.84 2.41 1.13
CA LEU A 45 -25.57 1.23 1.59
C LEU A 45 -25.08 0.78 2.97
N GLN A 46 -25.98 0.66 3.96
CA GLN A 46 -25.67 0.00 5.23
C GLN A 46 -25.90 -1.51 5.12
N ALA A 47 -24.91 -2.32 5.52
CA ALA A 47 -25.04 -3.76 5.68
C ALA A 47 -24.42 -4.18 7.03
N ALA A 48 -25.24 -4.71 7.93
CA ALA A 48 -24.87 -5.02 9.31
C ALA A 48 -24.20 -3.83 10.02
N ASP A 49 -22.91 -3.93 10.36
CA ASP A 49 -22.10 -2.93 11.05
C ASP A 49 -21.27 -2.05 10.10
N LYS A 50 -21.48 -2.13 8.78
CA LYS A 50 -20.67 -1.43 7.77
C LYS A 50 -21.50 -0.59 6.81
N VAL A 51 -21.05 0.65 6.59
CA VAL A 51 -21.51 1.52 5.49
C VAL A 51 -20.60 1.28 4.28
N TRP A 52 -21.21 1.10 3.11
CA TRP A 52 -20.55 1.00 1.82
C TRP A 52 -20.81 2.28 1.04
N GLU A 53 -19.79 3.14 0.98
CA GLU A 53 -19.84 4.43 0.31
C GLU A 53 -18.46 4.84 -0.23
N TYR A 54 -18.43 5.92 -1.01
CA TYR A 54 -17.19 6.53 -1.44
C TYR A 54 -16.54 7.32 -0.31
N SER A 55 -15.36 6.90 0.12
CA SER A 55 -14.51 7.71 0.98
C SER A 55 -13.79 8.77 0.16
N ASN A 56 -14.05 10.04 0.43
CA ASN A 56 -13.31 11.15 -0.16
C ASN A 56 -11.95 11.31 0.54
N THR A 57 -10.88 10.87 -0.10
CA THR A 57 -9.51 11.12 0.37
C THR A 57 -9.00 12.43 -0.20
N ARG A 58 -8.55 13.34 0.67
CA ARG A 58 -7.84 14.56 0.26
C ARG A 58 -6.34 14.32 0.35
N SER A 59 -5.64 14.55 -0.75
CA SER A 59 -4.18 14.55 -0.78
C SER A 59 -3.67 15.88 -1.33
N TRP A 60 -2.50 16.29 -0.86
CA TRP A 60 -1.82 17.49 -1.33
C TRP A 60 -0.68 17.09 -2.28
N SER A 61 -0.58 17.77 -3.41
CA SER A 61 0.51 17.62 -4.36
C SER A 61 1.29 18.93 -4.41
N PHE A 62 2.61 18.84 -4.30
CA PHE A 62 3.49 19.99 -4.24
C PHE A 62 4.39 20.03 -5.48
N LYS A 63 4.57 21.23 -6.04
CA LYS A 63 5.61 21.49 -7.05
C LYS A 63 6.99 21.53 -6.36
N PRO A 64 8.09 21.33 -7.10
CA PRO A 64 9.44 21.36 -6.52
C PRO A 64 9.72 22.64 -5.70
N ASP A 65 9.37 23.81 -6.23
CA ASP A 65 9.56 25.08 -5.51
C ASP A 65 8.71 25.16 -4.24
N GLY A 66 7.48 24.64 -4.28
CA GLY A 66 6.59 24.59 -3.13
C GLY A 66 7.10 23.67 -2.02
N LEU A 67 7.76 22.55 -2.36
CA LEU A 67 8.41 21.68 -1.37
C LEU A 67 9.58 22.38 -0.67
N ARG A 68 10.38 23.13 -1.42
CA ARG A 68 11.48 23.92 -0.87
C ARG A 68 10.96 24.98 0.10
N GLU A 69 9.93 25.73 -0.31
CA GLU A 69 9.31 26.75 0.54
C GLU A 69 8.66 26.14 1.80
N LEU A 70 8.01 24.99 1.66
CA LEU A 70 7.47 24.25 2.80
C LEU A 70 8.57 23.83 3.79
N ALA A 71 9.71 23.31 3.31
CA ALA A 71 10.83 22.95 4.18
C ALA A 71 11.38 24.17 4.95
N VAL A 72 11.47 25.33 4.29
CA VAL A 72 11.86 26.60 4.93
C VAL A 72 10.85 27.00 6.00
N ALA A 73 9.55 26.94 5.69
CA ALA A 73 8.50 27.27 6.66
C ALA A 73 8.52 26.35 7.89
N ILE A 74 8.66 25.03 7.70
CA ILE A 74 8.76 24.06 8.82
C ILE A 74 9.97 24.38 9.69
N THR A 75 11.11 24.71 9.08
CA THR A 75 12.33 25.05 9.81
C THR A 75 12.19 26.37 10.57
N ALA A 76 11.51 27.36 9.99
CA ALA A 76 11.22 28.64 10.63
C ALA A 76 10.31 28.49 11.86
N GLU A 77 9.48 27.44 11.92
CA GLU A 77 8.71 27.06 13.12
C GLU A 77 9.55 26.34 14.19
N GLY A 78 10.86 26.16 13.98
CA GLY A 78 11.75 25.47 14.91
C GLY A 78 11.67 23.94 14.85
N LYS A 79 11.07 23.38 13.79
CA LYS A 79 10.97 21.93 13.56
C LYS A 79 12.00 21.48 12.51
N ASN A 80 12.40 20.21 12.56
CA ASN A 80 13.22 19.64 11.50
C ASN A 80 12.33 19.20 10.32
N ALA A 81 12.50 19.83 9.15
CA ALA A 81 11.73 19.50 7.95
C ALA A 81 11.84 18.02 7.53
N TRP A 82 12.98 17.38 7.80
CA TRP A 82 13.24 15.99 7.41
C TRP A 82 12.52 14.96 8.28
N ASP A 83 11.88 15.37 9.37
CA ASP A 83 10.98 14.50 10.15
C ASP A 83 9.63 14.31 9.43
N TYR A 84 9.30 15.21 8.50
CA TYR A 84 8.02 15.25 7.76
C TYR A 84 8.20 14.92 6.28
N LEU A 85 9.35 15.31 5.71
CA LEU A 85 9.67 15.11 4.31
C LEU A 85 10.49 13.84 4.13
N SER A 86 10.13 13.04 3.12
CA SER A 86 10.88 11.85 2.75
C SER A 86 10.95 11.69 1.23
N LEU A 87 12.01 11.05 0.77
CA LEU A 87 12.13 10.64 -0.62
C LEU A 87 11.43 9.30 -0.83
N SER A 88 10.46 9.27 -1.74
CA SER A 88 9.82 8.02 -2.12
C SER A 88 10.80 7.10 -2.87
N SER A 89 10.57 5.79 -2.80
CA SER A 89 11.35 4.81 -3.56
C SER A 89 11.34 5.10 -5.07
N THR A 90 10.22 5.60 -5.61
CA THR A 90 10.11 6.02 -7.01
C THR A 90 11.00 7.23 -7.32
N ALA A 91 11.09 8.21 -6.42
CA ALA A 91 11.98 9.36 -6.60
C ALA A 91 13.45 8.94 -6.55
N LEU A 92 13.82 8.05 -5.61
CA LEU A 92 15.19 7.51 -5.53
C LEU A 92 15.58 6.75 -6.81
N LYS A 93 14.68 5.91 -7.35
CA LYS A 93 14.93 5.21 -8.63
C LYS A 93 15.18 6.15 -9.81
N LYS A 94 14.52 7.31 -9.84
CA LYS A 94 14.73 8.31 -10.91
C LYS A 94 16.12 8.94 -10.89
N LEU A 95 16.85 8.86 -9.78
CA LEU A 95 18.24 9.31 -9.70
C LEU A 95 19.17 8.40 -10.50
N GLY A 96 18.77 7.16 -10.79
CA GLY A 96 19.59 6.19 -11.51
C GLY A 96 20.82 5.72 -10.74
N TRP A 97 20.83 5.89 -9.41
CA TRP A 97 21.94 5.49 -8.56
C TRP A 97 21.79 4.04 -8.13
N GLU A 98 22.92 3.34 -8.02
CA GLU A 98 22.99 1.99 -7.47
C GLU A 98 22.87 2.01 -5.94
N ASP A 99 22.47 0.88 -5.35
CA ASP A 99 22.31 0.75 -3.89
C ASP A 99 23.61 1.04 -3.13
N VAL A 100 24.77 0.74 -3.73
CA VAL A 100 26.09 1.08 -3.18
C VAL A 100 26.23 2.60 -3.00
N SER A 101 25.81 3.39 -3.98
CA SER A 101 25.85 4.86 -3.91
C SER A 101 24.89 5.42 -2.86
N LEU A 102 23.73 4.80 -2.66
CA LEU A 102 22.75 5.22 -1.66
C LEU A 102 23.16 4.86 -0.23
N SER A 103 23.96 3.82 -0.04
CA SER A 103 24.42 3.35 1.27
C SER A 103 25.24 4.38 2.06
N GLY A 104 25.86 5.36 1.38
CA GLY A 104 26.55 6.47 2.03
C GLY A 104 25.62 7.48 2.70
N TYR A 105 24.32 7.47 2.36
CA TYR A 105 23.33 8.45 2.82
C TYR A 105 22.24 7.84 3.70
N GLY A 106 22.20 6.51 3.82
CA GLY A 106 21.17 5.84 4.61
C GLY A 106 21.36 4.33 4.69
N THR A 107 20.44 3.67 5.38
CA THR A 107 20.45 2.22 5.58
C THR A 107 19.39 1.54 4.72
N LEU A 108 19.78 0.50 3.98
CA LEU A 108 18.84 -0.32 3.25
C LEU A 108 17.94 -1.10 4.23
N LYS A 109 16.62 -0.99 4.05
CA LYS A 109 15.62 -1.79 4.78
C LYS A 109 14.83 -2.64 3.80
N GLU A 110 15.02 -3.94 3.88
CA GLU A 110 14.28 -4.91 3.06
C GLU A 110 13.10 -5.49 3.84
N THR A 111 11.95 -5.57 3.17
CA THR A 111 10.75 -6.25 3.70
C THR A 111 10.21 -7.21 2.65
N LYS A 112 9.95 -8.45 3.04
CA LYS A 112 9.33 -9.44 2.17
C LYS A 112 7.81 -9.31 2.26
N ARG A 113 7.14 -9.11 1.13
CA ARG A 113 5.69 -9.18 1.01
C ARG A 113 5.31 -10.48 0.31
N PHE A 114 4.44 -11.27 0.93
CA PHE A 114 3.79 -12.39 0.27
C PHE A 114 2.64 -11.86 -0.61
N ALA A 115 2.71 -12.11 -1.91
CA ALA A 115 1.70 -11.74 -2.89
C ALA A 115 1.91 -12.56 -4.16
N SER A 116 0.84 -12.81 -4.92
CA SER A 116 0.95 -13.39 -6.27
C SER A 116 1.44 -12.33 -7.27
N ARG A 117 2.10 -12.81 -8.34
CA ARG A 117 2.53 -11.99 -9.49
C ARG A 117 2.41 -12.85 -10.75
N LYS A 118 2.01 -12.24 -11.87
CA LYS A 118 2.14 -12.89 -13.17
C LYS A 118 3.62 -13.11 -13.50
N VAL A 119 3.92 -14.32 -13.98
CA VAL A 119 5.23 -14.66 -14.57
C VAL A 119 5.32 -14.06 -15.96
#